data_AF-A0AAW4PXU5-F1
#
_entry.id   AF-A0AAW4PXU5-F1
#
_cell.length_a   1.000
_cell.length_b   1.000
_cell.length_c   1.000
_cell.angle_alpha   90.00
_cell.angle_beta   90.00
_cell.angle_gamma   90.00
#
_symmetry.space_group_name_H-M   'P 1'
#
loop_
_entity.id
_entity.type
_entity.pdbx_description
1 polymer ?
#
loop_
_entity_poly.entity_id
_entity_poly.type
_entity_poly.pdbx_seq_one_letter_code
_entity_poly.pdbx_strand_id
1 'polypeptide(L)'
;MASPQIDCDDIVTTLDRIRQRGHSTHTVFRDWVDLMLYALQRRDDPYLDIIDDYRDWTDMDHPGGQRSVDLFAKAFDQLPERMAVTDADVLGAVYEEYGLSSDAFGQHFTPHPVCELLVDLAGVVDESDTDQRPTDTDPACGSGRLLLITA
;
A
#
# COMPACT_ATOMS: atom_id res chain seq x y z
N MET A 1 12.25 -5.92 -22.49
CA MET A 1 11.49 -4.72 -22.11
C MET A 1 11.14 -4.90 -20.65
N ALA A 2 11.50 -3.96 -19.77
CA ALA A 2 11.07 -4.04 -18.38
C ALA A 2 9.55 -3.92 -18.34
N SER A 3 8.88 -4.87 -17.71
CA SER A 3 7.44 -4.81 -17.48
C SER A 3 7.11 -3.54 -16.68
N PRO A 4 5.95 -2.91 -16.90
CA PRO A 4 5.59 -1.72 -16.14
C PRO A 4 5.47 -2.11 -14.66
N GLN A 5 6.40 -1.61 -13.87
CA GLN A 5 6.32 -1.63 -12.42
C GLN A 5 5.12 -0.73 -12.03
N ILE A 6 4.30 -1.16 -11.08
CA ILE A 6 3.14 -0.37 -10.63
C ILE A 6 3.67 0.99 -10.15
N ASP A 7 3.30 2.07 -10.86
CA ASP A 7 3.75 3.43 -10.55
C ASP A 7 3.11 3.90 -9.23
N CYS A 8 3.94 3.98 -8.18
CA CYS A 8 3.55 4.44 -6.85
C CYS A 8 4.42 5.60 -6.34
N ASP A 9 5.23 6.21 -7.22
CA ASP A 9 6.23 7.23 -6.92
C ASP A 9 5.64 8.42 -6.15
N ASP A 10 4.43 8.84 -6.50
CA ASP A 10 3.74 9.97 -5.87
C ASP A 10 3.40 9.72 -4.40
N ILE A 11 3.02 8.49 -4.06
CA ILE A 11 2.67 8.07 -2.70
C ILE A 11 3.95 7.95 -1.89
N VAL A 12 4.95 7.24 -2.43
CA VAL A 12 6.28 7.08 -1.84
C VAL A 12 6.89 8.44 -1.55
N THR A 13 6.90 9.35 -2.52
CA THR A 13 7.41 10.73 -2.35
C THR A 13 6.66 11.50 -1.26
N THR A 14 5.34 11.30 -1.15
CA THR A 14 4.53 11.98 -0.13
C THR A 14 4.87 11.47 1.28
N LEU A 15 4.99 10.15 1.46
CA LEU A 15 5.39 9.55 2.74
C LEU A 15 6.84 9.89 3.10
N ASP A 16 7.73 9.97 2.11
CA ASP A 16 9.15 10.27 2.33
C ASP A 16 9.37 11.67 2.90
N ARG A 17 8.47 12.61 2.60
CA ARG A 17 8.46 13.95 3.23
C ARG A 17 8.20 13.89 4.73
N ILE A 18 7.42 12.93 5.21
CA ILE A 18 7.18 12.70 6.64
C ILE A 18 8.41 12.04 7.26
N ARG A 19 9.00 11.04 6.59
CA ARG A 19 10.25 10.40 7.04
C ARG A 19 11.38 11.41 7.24
N GLN A 20 11.52 12.38 6.34
CA GLN A 20 12.53 13.44 6.44
C GLN A 20 12.41 14.32 7.70
N ARG A 21 11.30 14.20 8.45
CA ARG A 21 11.06 14.89 9.74
C ARG A 21 11.57 14.10 10.95
N GLY A 22 12.20 12.94 10.73
CA GLY A 22 12.85 12.15 11.78
C GLY A 22 12.12 10.86 12.16
N HIS A 23 10.99 10.56 11.53
CA HIS A 23 10.28 9.28 11.72
C HIS A 23 10.95 8.17 10.90
N SER A 24 10.96 6.95 11.43
CA SER A 24 11.47 5.80 10.69
C SER A 24 10.52 5.43 9.54
N THR A 25 11.07 4.89 8.44
CA THR A 25 10.26 4.38 7.31
C THR A 25 9.14 3.44 7.77
N HIS A 26 9.48 2.49 8.66
CA HIS A 26 8.52 1.53 9.19
C HIS A 26 7.41 2.23 10.00
N THR A 27 7.76 3.19 10.86
CA THR A 27 6.79 3.97 11.63
C THR A 27 5.83 4.71 10.72
N VAL A 28 6.34 5.44 9.72
CA VAL A 28 5.51 6.21 8.79
C VAL A 28 4.56 5.29 8.01
N PHE A 29 5.06 4.17 7.49
CA PHE A 29 4.22 3.24 6.73
C PHE A 29 3.13 2.61 7.61
N ARG A 30 3.51 2.10 8.80
CA ARG A 30 2.57 1.50 9.75
C ARG A 30 1.50 2.50 10.14
N ASP A 31 1.90 3.71 10.54
CA ASP A 31 0.96 4.73 11.00
C ASP A 31 0.04 5.19 9.86
N TRP A 32 0.54 5.28 8.63
CA TRP A 32 -0.31 5.54 7.46
C TRP A 32 -1.38 4.48 7.28
N VAL A 33 -1.02 3.19 7.35
CA VAL A 33 -1.97 2.07 7.24
C VAL A 33 -2.97 2.06 8.40
N ASP A 34 -2.50 2.27 9.63
CA ASP A 34 -3.35 2.32 10.82
C ASP A 34 -4.33 3.50 10.76
N LEU A 35 -3.88 4.68 10.34
CA LEU A 35 -4.74 5.86 10.16
C LEU A 35 -5.82 5.61 9.11
N MET A 36 -5.49 4.99 7.97
CA MET A 36 -6.48 4.59 6.96
C MET A 36 -7.50 3.62 7.54
N LEU A 37 -7.03 2.58 8.23
CA LEU A 37 -7.88 1.56 8.84
C LEU A 37 -8.83 2.18 9.87
N TYR A 38 -8.32 2.99 10.79
CA TYR A 38 -9.13 3.61 11.84
C TYR A 38 -10.12 4.63 11.28
N ALA A 39 -9.74 5.40 10.25
CA ALA A 39 -10.67 6.29 9.56
C ALA A 39 -11.83 5.52 8.92
N LEU A 40 -11.54 4.42 8.21
CA LEU A 40 -12.56 3.57 7.58
C LEU A 40 -13.46 2.87 8.60
N GLN A 41 -12.92 2.49 9.76
CA GLN A 41 -13.67 1.90 10.86
C GLN A 41 -14.39 2.92 11.75
N ARG A 42 -14.15 4.22 11.56
CA ARG A 42 -14.63 5.31 12.44
C ARG A 42 -14.20 5.12 13.90
N ARG A 43 -12.93 4.77 14.11
CA ARG A 43 -12.33 4.59 15.43
C ARG A 43 -11.46 5.80 15.78
N ASP A 44 -12.07 6.78 16.42
CA ASP A 44 -11.43 8.07 16.66
C ASP A 44 -10.31 8.00 17.72
N ASP A 45 -10.48 7.24 18.80
CA ASP A 45 -9.47 7.19 19.89
C ASP A 45 -8.07 6.76 19.40
N PRO A 46 -7.89 5.56 18.80
CA PRO A 46 -6.57 5.14 18.34
C PRO A 46 -6.07 5.94 17.12
N TYR A 47 -6.98 6.56 16.37
CA TYR A 47 -6.62 7.49 15.31
C TYR A 47 -5.98 8.76 15.89
N LEU A 48 -6.62 9.35 16.91
CA LEU A 48 -6.13 10.57 17.55
C LEU A 48 -4.83 10.34 18.32
N ASP A 49 -4.64 9.17 18.93
CA ASP A 49 -3.38 8.79 19.57
C ASP A 49 -2.21 8.87 18.58
N ILE A 50 -2.36 8.33 17.37
CA ILE A 50 -1.34 8.43 16.32
C ILE A 50 -1.16 9.89 15.89
N ILE A 51 -2.25 10.64 15.67
CA ILE A 51 -2.16 12.04 15.24
C ILE A 51 -1.39 12.90 16.25
N ASP A 52 -1.56 12.66 17.55
CA ASP A 52 -0.87 13.39 18.60
C ASP A 52 0.65 13.17 18.56
N ASP A 53 1.14 11.99 18.13
CA ASP A 53 2.58 11.73 17.92
C ASP A 53 3.19 12.57 16.79
N TYR A 54 2.37 13.08 15.85
CA TYR A 54 2.80 13.94 14.74
C TYR A 54 2.51 15.43 14.98
N ARG A 55 1.90 15.81 16.12
CA ARG A 55 1.57 17.19 16.48
C ARG A 55 2.68 17.94 17.21
N ASP A 56 3.94 17.63 16.89
CA ASP A 56 5.07 18.44 17.37
C ASP A 56 4.94 19.90 16.86
N TRP A 57 5.34 20.87 17.69
CA TRP A 57 5.33 22.30 17.37
C TRP A 57 6.02 22.62 16.03
N THR A 58 7.12 21.92 15.72
CA THR A 58 7.84 22.07 14.45
C THR A 58 7.05 21.57 13.24
N ASP A 59 6.23 20.52 13.39
CA ASP A 59 5.37 20.04 12.31
C ASP A 59 4.19 21.01 12.07
N MET A 60 3.65 21.55 13.17
CA MET A 60 2.50 22.46 13.14
C MET A 60 2.82 23.84 12.58
N ASP A 61 4.09 24.23 12.54
CA ASP A 61 4.59 25.45 11.86
C ASP A 61 4.50 25.36 10.33
N HIS A 62 4.35 24.15 9.76
CA HIS A 62 4.12 24.00 8.35
C HIS A 62 2.72 24.52 7.93
N PRO A 63 2.61 25.16 6.74
CA PRO A 63 1.32 25.55 6.19
C PRO A 63 0.36 24.36 6.06
N GLY A 64 -0.95 24.62 6.12
CA GLY A 64 -1.95 23.60 5.83
C GLY A 64 -1.73 22.95 4.46
N GLY A 65 -1.92 21.64 4.37
CA GLY A 65 -1.57 20.83 3.21
C GLY A 65 -0.10 20.35 3.21
N GLN A 66 0.70 20.77 4.18
CA GLN A 66 2.09 20.36 4.32
C GLN A 66 2.42 19.76 5.69
N ARG A 67 1.48 19.67 6.63
CA ARG A 67 1.71 19.00 7.92
C ARG A 67 1.73 17.50 7.72
N SER A 68 2.33 16.75 8.64
CA SER A 68 2.47 15.30 8.49
C SER A 68 1.10 14.62 8.36
N VAL A 69 0.12 15.10 9.12
CA VAL A 69 -1.28 14.66 9.05
C VAL A 69 -1.94 14.94 7.70
N ASP A 70 -1.62 16.09 7.07
CA ASP A 70 -2.14 16.43 5.74
C ASP A 70 -1.48 15.56 4.66
N LEU A 71 -0.20 15.24 4.84
CA LEU A 71 0.55 14.37 3.93
C LEU A 71 0.06 12.92 4.01
N PHE A 72 -0.27 12.41 5.20
CA PHE A 72 -0.92 11.10 5.33
C PHE A 72 -2.27 11.06 4.62
N ALA A 73 -3.10 12.09 4.80
CA ALA A 73 -4.38 12.20 4.12
C ALA A 73 -4.20 12.27 2.59
N LYS A 74 -3.21 13.03 2.11
CA LYS A 74 -2.87 13.11 0.68
C LYS A 74 -2.42 11.77 0.12
N ALA A 75 -1.54 11.05 0.82
CA ALA A 75 -1.09 9.72 0.40
C ALA A 75 -2.26 8.73 0.33
N PHE A 76 -3.21 8.82 1.28
CA PHE A 76 -4.42 8.00 1.24
C PHE A 76 -5.35 8.37 0.08
N ASP A 77 -5.50 9.65 -0.26
CA ASP A 77 -6.29 10.11 -1.43
C ASP A 77 -5.73 9.57 -2.75
N GLN A 78 -4.40 9.55 -2.88
CA GLN A 78 -3.68 9.03 -4.06
C GLN A 78 -3.84 7.52 -4.25
N LEU A 79 -3.93 6.75 -3.16
CA LEU A 79 -3.97 5.28 -3.20
C LEU A 79 -5.16 4.71 -4.01
N PRO A 80 -6.44 5.02 -3.70
CA PRO A 80 -7.57 4.50 -4.45
C PRO A 80 -7.64 5.04 -5.87
N GLU A 81 -7.17 6.27 -6.14
CA GLU A 81 -7.06 6.81 -7.50
C GLU A 81 -6.11 5.95 -8.34
N ARG A 82 -4.93 5.62 -7.80
CA ARG A 82 -3.95 4.77 -8.47
C ARG A 82 -4.47 3.34 -8.65
N MET A 83 -5.08 2.76 -7.62
CA MET A 83 -5.68 1.43 -7.71
C MET A 83 -6.79 1.37 -8.77
N ALA A 84 -7.61 2.41 -8.90
CA ALA A 84 -8.66 2.46 -9.92
C ALA A 84 -8.11 2.58 -11.36
N VAL A 85 -6.92 3.15 -11.53
CA VAL A 85 -6.26 3.29 -12.84
C VAL A 85 -5.50 2.02 -13.23
N THR A 86 -4.84 1.38 -12.27
CA THR A 86 -3.96 0.24 -12.54
C THR A 86 -4.63 -1.12 -12.39
N ASP A 87 -5.75 -1.18 -11.67
CA ASP A 87 -6.42 -2.42 -11.25
C ASP A 87 -5.45 -3.41 -10.57
N ALA A 88 -4.49 -2.87 -9.81
CA ALA A 88 -3.40 -3.63 -9.20
C ALA A 88 -3.20 -3.30 -7.72
N ASP A 89 -2.43 -4.15 -7.04
CA ASP A 89 -2.03 -3.97 -5.63
C ASP A 89 -0.99 -2.84 -5.47
N VAL A 90 -1.47 -1.60 -5.51
CA VAL A 90 -0.64 -0.40 -5.31
C VAL A 90 -0.12 -0.32 -3.88
N LEU A 91 -0.89 -0.74 -2.88
CA LEU A 91 -0.45 -0.72 -1.48
C LEU A 91 0.75 -1.63 -1.26
N GLY A 92 0.74 -2.84 -1.84
CA GLY A 92 1.88 -3.74 -1.82
C GLY A 92 3.09 -3.19 -2.57
N ALA A 93 2.89 -2.48 -3.68
CA ALA A 93 3.97 -1.79 -4.38
C ALA A 93 4.62 -0.71 -3.51
N VAL A 94 3.81 0.12 -2.83
CA VAL A 94 4.30 1.13 -1.87
C VAL A 94 5.05 0.46 -0.73
N TYR A 95 4.55 -0.65 -0.17
CA TYR A 95 5.24 -1.38 0.90
C TYR A 95 6.64 -1.84 0.46
N GLU A 96 6.76 -2.42 -0.73
CA GLU A 96 8.04 -2.91 -1.24
C GLU A 96 9.01 -1.76 -1.53
N GLU A 97 8.56 -0.73 -2.25
CA GLU A 97 9.40 0.38 -2.68
C GLU A 97 9.83 1.26 -1.50
N TYR A 98 8.87 1.61 -0.63
CA TYR A 98 9.15 2.38 0.57
C TYR A 98 9.98 1.58 1.58
N GLY A 99 9.76 0.27 1.67
CA GLY A 99 10.46 -0.66 2.55
C GLY A 99 11.90 -1.01 2.14
N LEU A 100 12.35 -0.67 0.93
CA LEU A 100 13.68 -1.02 0.40
C LEU A 100 14.85 -0.62 1.32
N SER A 101 14.67 0.38 2.18
CA SER A 101 15.71 0.89 3.07
C SER A 101 15.62 0.40 4.53
N SER A 102 14.76 -0.58 4.86
CA SER A 102 14.52 -0.96 6.26
C SER A 102 14.37 -2.47 6.50
N ASP A 103 15.22 -3.01 7.37
CA ASP A 103 15.18 -4.41 7.81
C ASP A 103 13.91 -4.77 8.62
N ALA A 104 13.10 -3.76 8.99
CA ALA A 104 11.82 -3.98 9.67
C ALA A 104 10.72 -4.49 8.70
N PHE A 105 10.96 -4.44 7.39
CA PHE A 105 10.05 -4.93 6.36
C PHE A 105 10.42 -6.38 6.02
N GLY A 106 9.67 -7.34 6.60
CA GLY A 106 9.96 -8.76 6.48
C GLY A 106 9.20 -9.51 5.37
N GLN A 107 8.20 -8.88 4.76
CA GLN A 107 7.45 -9.47 3.65
C GLN A 107 8.15 -9.21 2.31
N HIS A 108 8.16 -10.21 1.45
CA HIS A 108 8.59 -10.10 0.06
C HIS A 108 7.42 -10.53 -0.82
N PHE A 109 6.99 -9.70 -1.76
CA PHE A 109 5.86 -10.04 -2.60
C PHE A 109 6.34 -10.51 -3.97
N THR A 110 5.55 -11.37 -4.60
CA THR A 110 5.84 -11.86 -5.94
C THR A 110 5.73 -10.69 -6.93
N PRO A 111 6.75 -10.39 -7.76
CA PRO A 111 6.63 -9.29 -8.73
C PRO A 111 5.41 -9.49 -9.65
N HIS A 112 4.67 -8.42 -9.95
CA HIS A 112 3.42 -8.49 -10.72
C HIS A 112 3.52 -9.33 -12.02
N PRO A 113 4.56 -9.21 -12.87
CA PRO A 113 4.67 -10.04 -14.08
C PRO A 113 4.90 -11.53 -13.80
N VAL A 114 5.46 -11.87 -12.64
CA VAL A 114 5.61 -13.26 -12.21
C VAL A 114 4.26 -13.80 -11.76
N CYS A 115 3.42 -12.97 -11.12
CA CYS A 115 2.06 -13.37 -10.81
C CYS A 115 1.25 -13.65 -12.09
N GLU A 116 1.27 -12.74 -13.08
CA GLU A 116 0.59 -12.95 -14.39
C GLU A 116 1.03 -14.29 -15.02
N LEU A 117 2.34 -14.53 -15.09
CA LEU A 117 2.89 -15.78 -15.62
C LEU A 117 2.41 -17.02 -14.83
N LEU A 118 2.37 -16.95 -13.50
CA LEU A 118 1.95 -18.07 -12.67
C LEU A 118 0.46 -18.39 -12.86
N VAL A 119 -0.37 -17.37 -13.03
CA VAL A 119 -1.80 -17.54 -13.31
C VAL A 119 -2.02 -18.18 -14.68
N ASP A 120 -1.31 -17.70 -15.72
CA ASP A 120 -1.33 -18.28 -17.07
C ASP A 120 -0.90 -19.76 -17.05
N LEU A 121 0.17 -20.09 -16.31
CA LEU A 121 0.67 -21.45 -16.19
C LEU A 121 -0.27 -22.37 -15.42
N ALA A 122 -0.96 -21.84 -14.41
CA ALA A 122 -1.89 -22.61 -13.60
C ALA A 122 -3.21 -22.90 -14.33
N GLY A 123 -3.49 -22.21 -15.44
CA GLY A 123 -4.70 -22.43 -16.25
C GLY A 123 -5.99 -22.04 -15.52
N VAL A 124 -5.89 -21.12 -14.54
CA VAL A 124 -7.01 -20.71 -13.69
C VAL A 124 -8.03 -19.86 -14.45
N VAL A 125 -7.61 -19.23 -15.55
CA VAL A 125 -8.44 -18.38 -16.42
C VAL A 125 -9.12 -19.18 -17.55
N ASP A 126 -9.23 -20.50 -17.45
CA ASP A 126 -9.90 -21.30 -18.47
C ASP A 126 -11.42 -21.02 -18.43
N GLU A 127 -11.93 -20.33 -19.46
CA GLU A 127 -13.35 -19.99 -19.72
C GLU A 127 -14.22 -21.23 -20.01
N SER A 128 -13.85 -22.41 -19.49
CA SER A 128 -14.64 -23.61 -19.64
C SER A 128 -15.97 -23.41 -18.91
N ASP A 129 -17.03 -23.39 -19.72
CA ASP A 129 -18.46 -23.14 -19.50
C ASP A 129 -19.08 -24.03 -18.39
N THR A 130 -18.52 -23.93 -17.19
CA THR A 130 -18.99 -24.57 -15.99
C THR A 130 -19.43 -23.46 -15.05
N ASP A 131 -20.68 -23.51 -14.60
CA ASP A 131 -21.30 -22.58 -13.63
C ASP A 131 -20.57 -22.52 -12.26
N GLN A 132 -19.36 -23.08 -12.15
CA GLN A 132 -18.54 -23.15 -10.95
C GLN A 132 -17.36 -22.20 -11.08
N ARG A 133 -17.33 -21.17 -10.22
CA ARG A 133 -16.13 -20.34 -10.07
C ARG A 133 -14.98 -21.21 -9.55
N PRO A 134 -13.78 -21.14 -10.14
CA PRO A 134 -12.61 -21.83 -9.61
C PRO A 134 -12.35 -21.40 -8.16
N THR A 135 -11.87 -22.34 -7.34
CA THR A 135 -11.50 -22.08 -5.94
C THR A 135 -9.98 -22.13 -5.84
N ASP A 136 -9.36 -20.97 -5.67
CA ASP A 136 -7.91 -20.84 -5.53
C ASP A 136 -7.50 -20.78 -4.06
N THR A 137 -6.28 -21.22 -3.77
CA THR A 137 -5.70 -21.13 -2.42
C THR A 137 -4.22 -20.83 -2.50
N ASP A 138 -3.82 -19.74 -1.84
CA ASP A 138 -2.42 -19.40 -1.61
C ASP A 138 -2.17 -19.26 -0.10
N PRO A 139 -1.54 -20.27 0.54
CA PRO A 139 -1.31 -20.29 2.00
C PRO A 139 -0.23 -19.31 2.47
N ALA A 140 0.50 -18.66 1.55
CA ALA A 140 1.55 -17.70 1.85
C ALA A 140 1.37 -16.42 1.01
N CYS A 141 0.11 -15.99 0.85
CA CYS A 141 -0.29 -15.00 -0.15
C CYS A 141 0.32 -13.60 0.02
N GLY A 142 0.92 -13.29 1.17
CA GLY A 142 1.56 -11.98 1.40
C GLY A 142 0.54 -10.85 1.25
N SER A 143 0.73 -9.99 0.26
CA SER A 143 -0.21 -8.93 -0.09
C SER A 143 -1.49 -9.43 -0.78
N GLY A 144 -1.53 -10.69 -1.20
CA GLY A 144 -2.63 -11.29 -1.93
C GLY A 144 -2.62 -11.01 -3.44
N ARG A 145 -1.63 -10.25 -3.96
CA ARG A 145 -1.60 -9.85 -5.38
C ARG A 145 -1.69 -11.01 -6.38
N LEU A 146 -1.18 -12.21 -6.04
CA LEU A 146 -1.31 -13.38 -6.90
C LEU A 146 -2.78 -13.81 -7.02
N LEU A 147 -3.50 -13.83 -5.90
CA LEU A 147 -4.93 -14.15 -5.85
C LEU A 147 -5.80 -13.05 -6.47
N LEU A 148 -5.36 -11.80 -6.43
CA LEU A 148 -6.09 -10.69 -7.08
C LEU A 148 -6.05 -10.81 -8.61
N ILE A 149 -4.99 -11.40 -9.19
CA ILE A 149 -4.87 -11.59 -10.64
C ILE A 149 -5.71 -12.79 -11.12
N THR A 150 -6.04 -13.75 -10.23
CA THR A 150 -6.93 -14.87 -10.58
C THR A 150 -8.42 -14.54 -10.49
N ALA A 151 -8.77 -13.40 -9.87
CA ALA A 151 -10.14 -12.99 -9.57
C ALA A 151 -10.84 -12.26 -10.73
#